data_AF-A0A8S3JVT8-F1
#
_entry.id   AF-A0A8S3JVT8-F1
#
_cell.length_a   1.000
_cell.length_b   1.000
_cell.length_c   1.000
_cell.angle_alpha   90.00
_cell.angle_beta   90.00
_cell.angle_gamma   90.00
#
_symmetry.space_group_name_H-M   'P 1'
#
loop_
_entity.id
_entity.type
_entity.pdbx_description
1 polymer ?
#
loop_
_entity_poly.entity_id
_entity_poly.type
_entity_poly.pdbx_seq_one_letter_code
_entity_poly.pdbx_strand_id
1 'polypeptide(L)'
;MLFAVNATPTPNMKKLICFLYSIPASNAYVECVFSDMKYLLNDSRNRMSVESIAAELQIRRNGSISGIDMHKYLLSQKELLEAISSNNKYTLKKQRID
;
A
#
# COMPACT_ATOMS: atom_id res chain seq x y z
N MET A 1 -26.09 8.68 -21.34
CA MET A 1 -27.20 9.38 -20.65
C MET A 1 -28.04 8.34 -19.91
N LEU A 2 -27.83 8.12 -18.61
CA LEU A 2 -28.59 7.10 -17.84
C LEU A 2 -29.32 7.66 -16.61
N PHE A 3 -29.38 8.99 -16.44
CA PHE A 3 -30.11 9.59 -15.32
C PHE A 3 -30.87 10.84 -15.78
N ALA A 4 -31.95 10.62 -16.53
CA ALA A 4 -33.06 11.56 -16.62
C ALA A 4 -34.15 11.08 -15.66
N VAL A 5 -33.90 11.21 -14.36
CA VAL A 5 -34.88 10.96 -13.30
C VAL A 5 -35.02 12.26 -12.53
N ASN A 6 -36.26 12.71 -12.35
CA ASN A 6 -36.61 13.92 -11.59
C ASN A 6 -35.76 14.02 -10.33
N ALA A 7 -35.18 15.20 -10.09
CA ALA A 7 -34.22 15.46 -9.01
C ALA A 7 -34.87 15.27 -7.64
N THR A 8 -34.96 14.03 -7.20
CA THR A 8 -35.37 13.65 -5.86
C THR A 8 -34.13 13.65 -4.98
N PRO A 9 -34.09 14.45 -3.90
CA PRO A 9 -32.94 14.49 -3.01
C PRO A 9 -32.74 13.10 -2.39
N THR A 10 -31.68 12.41 -2.83
CA THR A 10 -31.34 11.05 -2.40
C THR A 10 -29.97 11.05 -1.72
N PRO A 11 -29.89 11.47 -0.45
CA PRO A 11 -28.61 11.72 0.25
C PRO A 11 -27.71 10.48 0.35
N ASN A 12 -28.29 9.26 0.32
CA ASN A 12 -27.54 8.01 0.39
C ASN A 12 -27.18 7.41 -0.97
N MET A 13 -27.72 7.91 -2.08
CA MET A 13 -27.47 7.37 -3.42
C MET A 13 -25.98 7.45 -3.78
N LYS A 14 -25.32 8.55 -3.43
CA LYS A 14 -23.88 8.72 -3.62
C LYS A 14 -23.07 7.64 -2.90
N LYS A 15 -23.44 7.31 -1.65
CA LYS A 15 -22.75 6.28 -0.86
C LYS A 15 -22.88 4.90 -1.51
N LEU A 16 -24.08 4.56 -1.98
CA LEU A 16 -24.35 3.30 -2.67
C LEU A 16 -23.56 3.18 -3.97
N ILE A 17 -23.53 4.25 -4.77
CA ILE A 17 -22.75 4.30 -6.00
C ILE A 17 -21.26 4.13 -5.70
N CYS A 18 -20.70 4.87 -4.74
CA CYS A 18 -19.31 4.73 -4.33
C CYS A 18 -18.98 3.31 -3.87
N PHE A 19 -19.86 2.67 -3.10
CA PHE A 19 -19.68 1.28 -2.67
C PHE A 19 -19.67 0.32 -3.87
N LEU A 20 -20.66 0.44 -4.77
CA LEU A 20 -20.75 -0.41 -5.96
C LEU A 20 -19.49 -0.29 -6.83
N TYR A 21 -18.99 0.91 -7.04
CA TYR A 21 -17.77 1.15 -7.82
C TYR A 21 -16.46 0.84 -7.08
N SER A 22 -16.49 0.67 -5.75
CA SER A 22 -15.32 0.25 -4.97
C SER A 22 -15.00 -1.24 -5.14
N ILE A 23 -15.97 -2.04 -5.59
CA ILE A 23 -15.81 -3.47 -5.81
C ILE A 23 -15.29 -3.68 -7.24
N PRO A 24 -14.06 -4.18 -7.43
CA PRO A 24 -13.54 -4.46 -8.76
C PRO A 24 -14.34 -5.62 -9.40
N ALA A 25 -14.66 -5.49 -10.68
CA ALA A 25 -15.40 -6.52 -11.42
C ALA A 25 -14.56 -7.76 -11.78
N SER A 26 -13.24 -7.72 -11.51
CA SER A 26 -12.31 -8.78 -11.91
C SER A 26 -11.24 -9.01 -10.83
N ASN A 27 -10.79 -10.27 -10.74
CA ASN A 27 -9.68 -10.69 -9.89
C ASN A 27 -8.31 -10.29 -10.46
N ALA A 28 -8.23 -9.79 -11.69
CA ALA A 28 -6.95 -9.41 -12.32
C ALA A 28 -6.12 -8.45 -11.46
N TYR A 29 -6.78 -7.52 -10.74
CA TYR A 29 -6.07 -6.58 -9.86
C TYR A 29 -5.31 -7.30 -8.73
N VAL A 30 -5.98 -8.23 -8.03
CA VAL A 30 -5.35 -8.99 -6.94
C VAL A 30 -4.31 -9.98 -7.46
N GLU A 31 -4.53 -10.55 -8.65
CA GLU A 31 -3.53 -11.42 -9.32
C GLU A 31 -2.25 -10.66 -9.67
N CYS A 32 -2.34 -9.40 -10.10
CA CYS A 32 -1.17 -8.54 -10.27
C CYS A 32 -0.42 -8.32 -8.96
N VAL A 33 -1.14 -8.09 -7.85
CA VAL A 33 -0.53 -7.96 -6.52
C VAL A 33 0.17 -9.24 -6.10
N PHE A 34 -0.44 -10.41 -6.33
CA PHE A 34 0.18 -11.71 -6.04
C PHE A 34 1.39 -12.00 -6.91
N SER A 35 1.37 -11.57 -8.18
CA SER A 35 2.51 -11.72 -9.08
C SER A 35 3.71 -10.90 -8.57
N ASP A 36 3.47 -9.65 -8.16
CA ASP A 36 4.51 -8.81 -7.54
C ASP A 36 5.01 -9.40 -6.22
N MET A 37 4.11 -9.87 -5.37
CA MET A 37 4.47 -10.50 -4.09
C MET A 37 5.34 -11.73 -4.32
N LYS A 38 4.97 -12.58 -5.29
CA LYS A 38 5.74 -13.77 -5.66
C LYS A 38 7.12 -13.41 -6.20
N TYR A 39 7.22 -12.34 -6.98
CA TYR A 39 8.50 -11.84 -7.47
C TYR A 39 9.41 -11.42 -6.30
N LEU A 40 8.91 -10.59 -5.38
CA LEU A 40 9.68 -10.11 -4.23
C LEU A 40 10.05 -11.24 -3.24
N LEU A 41 9.16 -12.22 -3.06
CA LEU A 41 9.41 -13.34 -2.16
C LEU A 41 10.48 -14.31 -2.69
N ASN A 42 10.53 -14.50 -4.01
CA ASN A 42 11.46 -15.41 -4.66
C ASN A 42 12.81 -14.76 -5.01
N ASP A 43 12.98 -13.45 -4.81
CA ASP A 43 14.27 -12.78 -4.97
C ASP A 43 15.21 -13.23 -3.85
N SER A 44 16.00 -14.27 -4.13
CA SER A 44 16.95 -14.83 -3.17
C SER A 44 18.10 -13.89 -2.83
N ARG A 45 18.39 -12.88 -3.68
CA ARG A 45 19.45 -11.90 -3.44
C ARG A 45 18.99 -10.79 -2.50
N ASN A 46 17.73 -10.36 -2.61
CA ASN A 46 17.14 -9.29 -1.79
C ASN A 46 15.96 -9.78 -0.95
N ARG A 47 16.06 -11.00 -0.40
CA ARG A 47 14.94 -11.63 0.28
C ARG A 47 14.50 -10.80 1.50
N MET A 48 13.30 -10.26 1.42
CA MET A 48 12.66 -9.49 2.49
C MET A 48 11.79 -10.37 3.39
N SER A 49 11.47 -9.86 4.58
CA SER A 49 10.43 -10.46 5.42
C SER A 49 9.06 -10.31 4.74
N VAL A 50 8.13 -11.21 5.03
CA VAL A 50 6.77 -11.15 4.45
C VAL A 50 6.07 -9.86 4.87
N GLU A 51 6.32 -9.41 6.10
CA GLU A 51 5.81 -8.17 6.66
C GLU A 51 6.34 -6.95 5.89
N SER A 52 7.64 -6.95 5.55
CA SER A 52 8.24 -5.89 4.74
C SER A 52 7.68 -5.86 3.31
N ILE A 53 7.49 -7.03 2.69
CA ILE A 53 6.91 -7.12 1.34
C ILE A 53 5.47 -6.59 1.35
N ALA A 54 4.68 -6.95 2.35
CA ALA A 54 3.31 -6.45 2.48
C ALA A 54 3.26 -4.93 2.65
N ALA A 55 4.11 -4.38 3.51
CA ALA A 55 4.20 -2.92 3.73
C ALA A 55 4.64 -2.19 2.44
N GLU A 56 5.64 -2.70 1.73
CA GLU A 56 6.09 -2.13 0.46
C GLU A 56 4.97 -2.13 -0.59
N LEU A 57 4.28 -3.26 -0.77
CA LEU A 57 3.18 -3.38 -1.72
C LEU A 57 2.05 -2.40 -1.40
N GLN A 58 1.70 -2.22 -0.12
CA GLN A 58 0.70 -1.24 0.30
C GLN A 58 1.10 0.17 -0.07
N ILE A 59 2.34 0.57 0.21
CA ILE A 59 2.84 1.91 -0.13
C ILE A 59 2.84 2.09 -1.65
N ARG A 60 3.36 1.10 -2.39
CA ARG A 60 3.51 1.16 -3.85
C ARG A 60 2.16 1.18 -4.59
N ARG A 61 1.14 0.48 -4.08
CA ARG A 61 -0.17 0.36 -4.74
C ARG A 61 -1.18 1.42 -4.29
N ASN A 62 -1.09 1.89 -3.04
CA ASN A 62 -2.02 2.88 -2.48
C ASN A 62 -1.45 4.30 -2.46
N GLY A 63 -0.14 4.47 -2.66
CA GLY A 63 0.49 5.78 -2.74
C GLY A 63 -0.02 6.58 -3.93
N SER A 64 -0.46 7.81 -3.67
CA SER A 64 -0.85 8.76 -4.73
C SER A 64 0.35 9.48 -5.37
N ILE A 65 1.56 9.22 -4.85
CA ILE A 65 2.80 9.89 -5.21
C ILE A 65 3.59 8.97 -6.15
N SER A 66 4.12 9.54 -7.24
CA SER A 66 5.05 8.82 -8.13
C SER A 66 6.28 8.35 -7.36
N GLY A 67 6.84 7.19 -7.71
CA GLY A 67 8.03 6.66 -7.05
C GLY A 67 9.22 7.63 -7.01
N ILE A 68 9.37 8.47 -8.03
CA ILE A 68 10.42 9.50 -8.11
C ILE A 68 10.17 10.60 -7.06
N ASP A 69 8.94 11.05 -6.94
CA ASP A 69 8.57 12.11 -6.00
C ASP A 69 8.55 11.60 -4.57
N MET A 70 8.18 10.33 -4.37
CA MET A 70 8.26 9.67 -3.08
C MET A 70 9.72 9.50 -2.64
N HIS A 71 10.62 9.15 -3.55
CA HIS A 71 12.05 9.11 -3.25
C HIS A 71 12.59 10.48 -2.85
N LYS A 72 12.26 11.55 -3.59
CA LYS A 72 12.63 12.93 -3.22
C LYS A 72 12.05 13.35 -1.86
N TYR A 73 10.81 12.96 -1.58
CA TYR A 73 10.15 13.20 -0.30
C TYR A 73 10.88 12.47 0.84
N LEU A 74 11.21 11.19 0.67
CA LEU A 74 11.95 10.44 1.69
C LEU A 74 13.33 11.04 1.96
N LEU A 75 14.01 11.55 0.92
CA LEU A 75 15.29 12.23 1.08
C LEU A 75 15.19 13.57 1.82
N SER A 76 14.04 14.25 1.77
CA SER A 76 13.84 15.51 2.50
C SER A 76 13.55 15.29 4.00
N GLN A 77 13.10 14.10 4.39
CA GLN A 77 12.76 13.76 5.77
C GLN A 77 13.97 13.19 6.53
N LYS A 78 14.85 14.08 7.02
CA LYS A 78 16.07 13.68 7.75
C LYS A 78 15.80 12.81 8.98
N GLU A 79 14.79 13.14 9.77
CA GLU A 79 14.43 12.38 10.98
C GLU A 79 14.06 10.94 10.65
N LEU A 80 13.33 10.72 9.54
CA LEU A 80 12.97 9.40 9.06
C LEU A 80 14.20 8.61 8.61
N LEU A 81 15.11 9.24 7.88
CA LEU A 81 16.37 8.61 7.44
C LEU A 81 17.27 8.25 8.63
N GLU A 82 17.33 9.11 9.64
CA GLU A 82 18.05 8.84 10.88
C GLU A 82 17.42 7.67 11.63
N ALA A 83 16.09 7.62 11.76
CA ALA A 83 15.40 6.49 12.37
C ALA A 83 15.66 5.17 11.62
N ILE A 84 15.59 5.19 10.28
CA ILE A 84 15.86 4.03 9.42
C ILE A 84 17.32 3.58 9.55
N SER A 85 18.29 4.51 9.57
CA SER A 85 19.71 4.17 9.69
C SER A 85 20.12 3.78 11.11
N SER A 86 19.37 4.21 12.12
CA SER A 86 19.68 3.93 13.52
C SER A 86 19.66 2.42 13.82
N ASN A 87 20.63 1.98 14.62
CA ASN A 87 20.65 0.61 15.15
C ASN A 87 19.62 0.37 16.25
N ASN A 88 18.92 1.41 16.71
CA ASN A 88 17.88 1.34 17.74
C ASN A 88 16.72 0.43 17.34
N LYS A 89 16.52 0.20 16.02
CA LYS A 89 15.51 -0.75 15.52
C LYS A 89 15.83 -2.22 15.82
N TYR A 90 17.09 -2.56 16.14
CA TYR A 90 17.52 -3.93 16.43
C TYR A 90 17.67 -4.22 17.93
N THR A 91 17.70 -3.22 18.80
CA THR A 91 17.84 -3.39 20.25
C THR A 91 16.58 -3.97 20.92
N LEU A 92 15.40 -3.82 20.30
CA LEU A 92 14.13 -4.30 20.85
C LEU A 92 13.98 -5.84 20.87
N LYS A 93 14.83 -6.61 20.18
CA LYS A 93 14.77 -8.09 20.13
C LYS A 93 15.54 -8.82 21.25
N LYS A 94 16.00 -8.13 22.29
CA LYS A 94 16.84 -8.73 23.35
C LYS A 94 16.05 -9.33 24.54
N GLN A 95 14.80 -9.75 24.35
CA GLN A 95 14.16 -10.69 25.29
C GLN A 95 14.39 -12.10 24.77
N ARG A 96 15.52 -12.68 25.18
CA ARG A 96 15.74 -14.13 25.13
C ARG A 96 14.75 -14.71 26.15
N ILE A 97 13.78 -15.48 25.66
CA ILE A 97 12.97 -16.33 26.53
C ILE A 97 13.88 -17.55 26.79
N ASP A 98 14.46 -17.58 27.99
CA ASP A 98 15.16 -18.75 28.53
C ASP A 98 14.14 -19.81 28.98
#